data_AF-A0A1I4W9C6-F1
#
_entry.id   AF-A0A1I4W9C6-F1
#
_cell.length_a   1.000
_cell.length_b   1.000
_cell.length_c   1.000
_cell.angle_alpha   90.00
_cell.angle_beta   90.00
_cell.angle_gamma   90.00
#
_symmetry.space_group_name_H-M   'P 1'
#
loop_
_entity.id
_entity.type
_entity.pdbx_description
1 polymer ?
#
loop_
_entity_poly.entity_id
_entity_poly.type
_entity_poly.pdbx_seq_one_letter_code
_entity_poly.pdbx_strand_id
1 'polypeptide(L)' 'MRQEAIQTLNQIRRLTRLEALIRCARAELASIPSDERLADFIRTNEALLKAEREKLLAA' A
#
# COMPACT_ATOMS: atom_id res chain seq x y z
N MET A 1 -24.43 9.97 0.78
CA MET A 1 -23.67 11.11 1.36
C MET A 1 -22.83 10.76 2.59
N ARG A 2 -23.38 10.56 3.81
CA ARG A 2 -22.53 10.29 5.00
C ARG A 2 -21.79 8.94 4.94
N GLN A 3 -22.42 7.90 4.40
CA GLN A 3 -21.82 6.56 4.30
C GLN A 3 -20.70 6.48 3.26
N GLU A 4 -20.87 7.06 2.08
CA GLU A 4 -19.82 7.14 1.05
C GLU A 4 -18.59 7.87 1.59
N ALA A 5 -18.77 9.03 2.25
CA ALA A 5 -17.66 9.76 2.84
C ALA A 5 -16.86 8.95 3.88
N ILE A 6 -17.56 8.13 4.70
CA ILE A 6 -16.92 7.22 5.66
C ILE A 6 -16.17 6.08 4.95
N GLN A 7 -16.76 5.51 3.89
CA GLN A 7 -16.12 4.47 3.08
C GLN A 7 -14.84 4.98 2.42
N THR A 8 -14.92 6.14 1.75
CA THR A 8 -13.75 6.80 1.14
C THR A 8 -12.67 7.10 2.18
N LEU A 9 -13.03 7.62 3.36
CA LEU A 9 -12.08 7.87 4.44
C LEU A 9 -11.37 6.58 4.92
N ASN A 10 -12.12 5.49 5.07
CA ASN A 10 -11.56 4.20 5.47
C ASN A 10 -10.63 3.62 4.39
N GLN A 11 -11.00 3.77 3.12
CA GLN A 11 -10.18 3.35 1.99
C GLN A 11 -8.86 4.13 1.96
N ILE A 12 -8.91 5.46 2.08
CA ILE A 12 -7.70 6.31 2.15
C ILE A 12 -6.80 5.88 3.31
N ARG A 13 -7.36 5.70 4.51
CA ARG A 13 -6.57 5.25 5.68
C ARG A 13 -5.89 3.90 5.46
N ARG A 14 -6.59 2.96 4.81
CA ARG A 14 -6.03 1.65 4.46
C ARG A 14 -4.87 1.79 3.49
N LEU A 15 -4.98 2.65 2.47
CA LEU A 15 -3.90 2.92 1.52
C LEU A 15 -2.69 3.56 2.18
N THR A 16 -2.90 4.56 3.04
CA THR A 16 -1.81 5.20 3.81
C THR A 16 -1.07 4.19 4.68
N ARG A 17 -1.78 3.25 5.32
CA ARG A 17 -1.16 2.18 6.10
C ARG A 17 -0.34 1.22 5.22
N LEU A 18 -0.85 0.86 4.06
CA LEU A 18 -0.15 0.00 3.10
C LEU A 18 1.14 0.67 2.60
N GLU A 19 1.09 1.96 2.28
CA GLU A 19 2.25 2.77 1.90
C GLU A 19 3.32 2.80 3.00
N ALA A 20 2.90 2.99 4.26
CA ALA A 20 3.81 2.98 5.38
C ALA A 20 4.52 1.62 5.53
N LEU A 21 3.80 0.51 5.35
CA LEU A 21 4.39 -0.84 5.38
C LEU A 21 5.40 -1.06 4.26
N ILE A 22 5.07 -0.66 3.03
CA ILE A 22 6.00 -0.76 1.89
C ILE A 22 7.27 0.06 2.15
N ARG A 23 7.12 1.27 2.70
CA ARG A 23 8.27 2.13 3.06
C ARG A 23 9.17 1.47 4.11
N CYS A 24 8.58 0.88 5.15
CA CYS A 24 9.35 0.14 6.16
C CYS A 24 10.07 -1.06 5.55
N ALA A 25 9.36 -1.86 4.73
CA ALA A 25 9.94 -3.02 4.05
C ALA A 25 11.11 -2.62 3.12
N ARG A 26 11.00 -1.49 2.40
CA ARG A 26 12.11 -0.96 1.59
C ARG A 26 13.32 -0.57 2.43
N ALA A 27 13.12 0.03 3.60
CA ALA A 27 14.21 0.37 4.51
C ALA A 27 14.89 -0.89 5.08
N GLU A 28 14.11 -1.93 5.39
CA GLU A 28 14.61 -3.22 5.84
C GLU A 28 15.39 -3.95 4.73
N LEU A 29 14.86 -3.96 3.50
CA LEU A 29 15.54 -4.53 2.33
C LEU A 29 16.87 -3.80 2.03
N ALA A 30 16.94 -2.49 2.25
CA ALA A 30 18.20 -1.74 2.12
C ALA A 30 19.28 -2.23 3.10
N SER A 31 18.86 -2.76 4.25
CA SER A 31 19.77 -3.34 5.26
C SER A 31 20.09 -4.82 4.96
N ILE A 32 19.21 -5.52 4.24
CA ILE A 32 19.37 -6.94 3.88
C ILE A 32 19.03 -7.14 2.38
N PRO A 33 19.88 -6.71 1.43
CA PRO A 33 19.53 -6.66 0.00
C PRO A 33 19.25 -8.02 -0.64
N SER A 34 19.70 -9.11 -0.01
CA SER A 34 19.50 -10.48 -0.48
C SER A 34 18.20 -11.12 0.03
N ASP A 35 17.38 -10.44 0.84
CA ASP A 35 16.11 -11.01 1.29
C ASP A 35 15.05 -10.94 0.17
N GLU A 36 14.99 -12.01 -0.61
CA GLU A 36 14.04 -12.17 -1.72
C GLU A 36 12.58 -12.13 -1.27
N ARG A 37 12.28 -12.55 -0.03
CA ARG A 37 10.91 -12.52 0.51
C ARG A 37 10.45 -11.10 0.75
N LEU A 38 11.34 -10.25 1.26
CA LEU A 38 11.10 -8.80 1.41
C LEU A 38 10.92 -8.13 0.04
N ALA A 39 11.75 -8.48 -0.94
CA ALA A 39 11.60 -7.98 -2.31
C ALA A 39 10.25 -8.38 -2.95
N ASP A 40 9.83 -9.64 -2.80
CA ASP A 40 8.53 -10.13 -3.28
C ASP A 40 7.35 -9.50 -2.53
N PHE A 41 7.48 -9.32 -1.21
CA PHE A 41 6.50 -8.61 -0.39
C PHE A 41 6.30 -7.18 -0.89
N ILE A 42 7.38 -6.44 -1.12
CA ILE A 42 7.33 -5.07 -1.64
C ILE A 42 6.62 -5.04 -3.00
N ARG A 43 7.05 -5.89 -3.95
CA ARG A 43 6.48 -5.94 -5.31
C ARG A 43 4.97 -6.22 -5.29
N THR A 44 4.54 -7.21 -4.50
CA THR A 44 3.13 -7.59 -4.39
C THR A 44 2.29 -6.46 -3.81
N ASN A 45 2.77 -5.81 -2.75
CA ASN A 45 2.03 -4.73 -2.10
C ASN A 45 2.03 -3.43 -2.92
N GLU A 46 3.08 -3.16 -3.70
CA GLU A 46 3.10 -2.04 -4.65
C GLU A 46 2.07 -2.20 -5.77
N ALA A 47 1.95 -3.42 -6.33
CA ALA A 47 0.93 -3.71 -7.32
C ALA A 47 -0.49 -3.54 -6.75
N LEU A 48 -0.73 -4.04 -5.52
CA LEU A 48 -1.99 -3.86 -4.82
C LEU A 48 -2.28 -2.37 -4.57
N LEU A 49 -1.30 -1.62 -4.07
CA LEU A 49 -1.44 -0.18 -3.81
C LEU A 49 -1.81 0.59 -5.09
N LYS A 50 -1.15 0.27 -6.21
CA LYS A 50 -1.45 0.88 -7.51
C LYS A 50 -2.91 0.62 -7.91
N ALA A 51 -3.34 -0.64 -7.89
CA ALA A 51 -4.70 -1.02 -8.25
C ALA A 51 -5.76 -0.35 -7.35
N GLU A 52 -5.52 -0.26 -6.05
CA GLU A 52 -6.46 0.38 -5.12
C GLU A 52 -6.50 1.91 -5.28
N ARG A 53 -5.38 2.55 -5.63
CA ARG A 53 -5.36 3.98 -5.98
C ARG A 53 -6.13 4.27 -7.27
N GLU A 54 -6.00 3.41 -8.28
CA GLU A 54 -6.75 3.53 -9.53
C GLU A 54 -8.27 3.41 -9.28
N LYS A 55 -8.70 2.47 -8.43
CA LYS A 55 -10.11 2.35 -8.03
C LYS A 55 -10.63 3.61 -7.31
N LEU A 56 -9.82 4.21 -6.45
CA LEU A 56 -10.21 5.42 -5.71
C LEU A 56 -10.34 6.64 -6.63
N LEU A 57 -9.50 6.75 -7.66
CA LEU A 57 -9.55 7.85 -8.63
C LEU A 57 -10.67 7.71 -9.66
N ALA A 58 -11.15 6.49 -9.89
CA ALA A 58 -12.26 6.19 -10.78
C ALA A 58 -13.65 6.30 -10.12
N ALA A 59 -13.70 6.47 -8.79
CA ALA A 59 -14.91 6.59 -7.98
C ALA A 59 -15.29 8.06 -7.75
#